data_AF-A0A2T0X105-F1
#
_entry.id   AF-A0A2T0X105-F1
#
_cell.length_a   1.000
_cell.length_b   1.000
_cell.length_c   1.000
_cell.angle_alpha   90.00
_cell.angle_beta   90.00
_cell.angle_gamma   90.00
#
_symmetry.space_group_name_H-M   'P 1'
#
loop_
_entity.id
_entity.type
_entity.pdbx_description
1 polymer ?
#
loop_
_entity_poly.entity_id
_entity_poly.type
_entity_poly.pdbx_seq_one_letter_code
_entity_poly.pdbx_strand_id
1 'polypeptide(L)'
;MTAQIVCIKWGTKYPALYVNRLYGMCARNMDRPFRFVCFTDDAEGIRPEVDCLPLPPLDANVLPSPGQWGKSRLWAAELGDLEGPFLFVDLDCVVIGPLGDFFDRGSPQDVILARDPAKPLHRIGQTSVYRAPVGKLASIRAAFLADPLGTQRRFRYEQRYVTRMAPGGVRFWPRDWVVHYRRRCRRTFPLNYALPPKPPKDARIVIFAGHLNPPQAIEGRYRAGGPATPREHLAATFDRGRRYVSPRRHLLAYMAPAPWIEEAWRE
;
A
#
# COMPACT_ATOMS: atom_id res chain seq x y z
N MET A 1 7.71 -11.65 -21.78
CA MET A 1 6.83 -11.92 -20.62
C MET A 1 5.94 -10.71 -20.42
N THR A 2 4.62 -10.92 -20.33
CA THR A 2 3.64 -9.86 -20.04
C THR A 2 3.86 -9.33 -18.62
N ALA A 3 3.75 -8.02 -18.41
CA ALA A 3 3.83 -7.46 -17.06
C ALA A 3 2.65 -7.95 -16.21
N GLN A 4 2.90 -8.33 -14.96
CA GLN A 4 1.86 -8.86 -14.06
C GLN A 4 1.75 -7.96 -12.84
N ILE A 5 0.57 -7.39 -12.62
CA ILE A 5 0.24 -6.62 -11.43
C ILE A 5 -0.71 -7.44 -10.57
N VAL A 6 -0.41 -7.56 -9.29
CA VAL A 6 -1.18 -8.35 -8.34
C VAL A 6 -1.70 -7.46 -7.22
N CYS A 7 -2.98 -7.62 -6.89
CA CYS A 7 -3.53 -7.18 -5.62
C CYS A 7 -4.20 -8.34 -4.89
N ILE A 8 -4.59 -8.10 -3.64
CA ILE A 8 -5.29 -9.09 -2.82
C ILE A 8 -6.45 -8.40 -2.11
N LYS A 9 -7.64 -9.00 -2.23
CA LYS A 9 -8.87 -8.60 -1.52
C LYS A 9 -9.26 -9.78 -0.64
N TRP A 10 -9.56 -9.55 0.63
CA TRP A 10 -10.07 -10.61 1.50
C TRP A 10 -11.07 -10.04 2.49
N GLY A 11 -12.13 -10.81 2.74
CA GLY A 11 -13.26 -10.37 3.54
C GLY A 11 -13.91 -9.08 3.02
N THR A 12 -14.50 -8.31 3.94
CA THR A 12 -15.40 -7.20 3.60
C THR A 12 -14.80 -5.81 3.81
N LYS A 13 -13.52 -5.73 4.23
CA LYS A 13 -12.88 -4.44 4.57
C LYS A 13 -12.81 -3.48 3.39
N TYR A 14 -12.49 -4.01 2.20
CA TYR A 14 -12.38 -3.23 0.96
C TYR A 14 -13.41 -3.74 -0.04
N PRO A 15 -14.39 -2.92 -0.45
CA PRO A 15 -15.35 -3.30 -1.49
C PRO A 15 -14.66 -3.41 -2.86
N ALA A 16 -15.33 -4.06 -3.82
CA ALA A 16 -14.83 -4.27 -5.19
C ALA A 16 -14.35 -2.99 -5.89
N LEU A 17 -14.97 -1.85 -5.57
CA LEU A 17 -14.57 -0.53 -6.07
C LEU A 17 -13.07 -0.21 -5.86
N TYR A 18 -12.45 -0.69 -4.78
CA TYR A 18 -11.00 -0.49 -4.56
C TYR A 18 -10.16 -1.24 -5.60
N VAL A 19 -10.58 -2.47 -5.95
CA VAL A 19 -9.94 -3.27 -7.00
C VAL A 19 -10.12 -2.59 -8.36
N ASN A 20 -11.35 -2.17 -8.68
CA ASN A 20 -11.66 -1.53 -9.96
C ASN A 20 -10.90 -0.21 -10.15
N ARG A 21 -10.82 0.62 -9.10
CA ARG A 21 -10.02 1.85 -9.11
C ARG A 21 -8.53 1.56 -9.23
N LEU A 22 -8.03 0.55 -8.53
CA LEU A 22 -6.61 0.16 -8.66
C LEU A 22 -6.28 -0.28 -10.08
N TYR A 23 -7.10 -1.13 -10.69
CA TYR A 23 -6.97 -1.48 -12.10
C TYR A 23 -6.98 -0.23 -12.99
N GLY A 24 -7.96 0.65 -12.82
CA GLY A 24 -8.09 1.88 -13.63
C GLY A 24 -6.85 2.75 -13.56
N MET A 25 -6.32 2.95 -12.34
CA MET A 25 -5.07 3.69 -12.15
C MET A 25 -3.87 2.99 -12.78
N CYS A 26 -3.77 1.67 -12.68
CA CYS A 26 -2.71 0.89 -13.33
C CYS A 26 -2.80 0.99 -14.86
N ALA A 27 -4.00 0.84 -15.44
CA ALA A 27 -4.24 0.93 -16.87
C ALA A 27 -3.85 2.28 -17.45
N ARG A 28 -4.15 3.38 -16.75
CA ARG A 28 -3.75 4.74 -17.16
C ARG A 28 -2.24 4.99 -17.10
N ASN A 29 -1.50 4.25 -16.27
CA ASN A 29 -0.10 4.50 -15.98
C ASN A 29 0.86 3.41 -16.48
N MET A 30 0.33 2.39 -17.16
CA MET A 30 1.14 1.37 -17.81
C MET A 30 1.41 1.73 -19.26
N ASP A 31 2.64 1.55 -19.70
CA ASP A 31 3.14 1.87 -21.04
C ASP A 31 3.10 0.66 -22.00
N ARG A 32 2.66 -0.51 -21.50
CA ARG A 32 2.68 -1.79 -22.22
C ARG A 32 1.52 -2.69 -21.77
N PRO A 33 1.18 -3.74 -22.56
CA PRO A 33 0.20 -4.73 -22.14
C PRO A 33 0.59 -5.37 -20.80
N PHE A 34 -0.38 -5.51 -19.91
CA PHE A 34 -0.21 -6.12 -18.60
C PHE A 34 -1.42 -6.97 -18.25
N ARG A 35 -1.19 -7.96 -17.40
CA ARG A 35 -2.22 -8.77 -16.75
C ARG A 35 -2.41 -8.23 -15.33
N PHE A 36 -3.67 -8.04 -14.93
CA PHE A 36 -4.01 -7.59 -13.58
C PHE A 36 -4.77 -8.70 -12.85
N VAL A 37 -4.19 -9.18 -11.76
CA VAL A 37 -4.73 -10.31 -11.01
C VAL A 37 -5.12 -9.89 -9.60
N CYS A 38 -6.34 -10.23 -9.20
CA CYS A 38 -6.82 -10.06 -7.84
C CYS A 38 -7.01 -11.43 -7.18
N PHE A 39 -6.22 -11.73 -6.16
CA PHE A 39 -6.50 -12.87 -5.29
C PHE A 39 -7.63 -12.50 -4.32
N THR A 40 -8.79 -13.18 -4.43
CA THR A 40 -9.99 -12.83 -3.67
C THR A 40 -10.83 -14.03 -3.23
N ASP A 41 -11.53 -13.90 -2.10
CA ASP A 41 -12.59 -14.81 -1.64
C ASP A 41 -13.97 -14.45 -2.22
N ASP A 42 -14.09 -13.22 -2.74
CA ASP A 42 -15.33 -12.69 -3.29
C ASP A 42 -15.00 -11.79 -4.49
N ALA A 43 -15.46 -12.20 -5.67
CA ALA A 43 -15.26 -11.50 -6.94
C ALA A 43 -16.45 -10.60 -7.34
N GLU A 44 -17.51 -10.55 -6.53
CA GLU A 44 -18.72 -9.82 -6.88
C GLU A 44 -18.43 -8.32 -7.07
N GLY A 45 -18.92 -7.76 -8.18
CA GLY A 45 -18.73 -6.35 -8.54
C GLY A 45 -17.31 -5.98 -8.98
N ILE A 46 -16.37 -6.93 -9.04
CA ILE A 46 -15.07 -6.70 -9.66
C ILE A 46 -15.23 -6.75 -11.18
N ARG A 47 -14.62 -5.79 -11.87
CA ARG A 47 -14.69 -5.64 -13.32
C ARG A 47 -14.08 -6.84 -14.08
N PRO A 48 -14.58 -7.18 -15.28
CA PRO A 48 -14.16 -8.38 -16.01
C PRO A 48 -12.71 -8.35 -16.52
N GLU A 49 -12.07 -7.18 -16.61
CA GLU A 49 -10.65 -7.07 -17.00
C GLU A 49 -9.67 -7.46 -15.88
N VAL A 50 -10.18 -7.71 -14.67
CA VAL A 50 -9.39 -8.19 -13.55
C VAL A 50 -9.55 -9.69 -13.44
N ASP A 51 -8.44 -10.42 -13.61
CA ASP A 51 -8.42 -11.86 -13.41
C ASP A 51 -8.55 -12.16 -11.91
N CYS A 52 -9.74 -12.59 -11.50
CA CYS A 52 -10.00 -12.96 -10.11
C CYS A 52 -9.60 -14.41 -9.89
N LEU A 53 -8.57 -14.62 -9.06
CA LEU A 53 -8.11 -15.95 -8.66
C LEU A 53 -8.48 -16.22 -7.20
N PRO A 54 -8.72 -17.50 -6.82
CA PRO A 54 -9.02 -17.84 -5.42
C PRO A 54 -7.88 -17.43 -4.49
N LEU A 55 -8.22 -16.90 -3.30
CA LEU A 55 -7.21 -16.62 -2.27
C LEU A 55 -6.38 -17.88 -1.96
N PRO A 56 -5.04 -17.82 -2.07
CA PRO A 56 -4.20 -18.95 -1.66
C PRO A 56 -4.44 -19.25 -0.18
N PRO A 57 -4.51 -20.52 0.25
CA PRO A 57 -4.81 -20.88 1.64
C PRO A 57 -3.76 -20.34 2.61
N LEU A 58 -4.19 -20.13 3.86
CA LEU A 58 -3.34 -19.65 4.95
C LEU A 58 -3.71 -20.44 6.19
N ASP A 59 -3.08 -21.60 6.32
CA ASP A 59 -3.30 -22.52 7.44
C ASP A 59 -2.45 -22.08 8.63
N ALA A 60 -2.68 -20.86 9.11
CA ALA A 60 -1.94 -20.26 10.21
C ALA A 60 -2.89 -19.61 11.21
N ASN A 61 -2.71 -19.95 12.48
CA ASN A 61 -3.33 -19.20 13.57
C ASN A 61 -2.59 -17.87 13.76
N VAL A 62 -3.06 -16.83 13.08
CA VAL A 62 -2.54 -15.47 13.20
C VAL A 62 -3.35 -14.66 14.21
N LEU A 63 -2.67 -14.07 15.19
CA LEU A 63 -3.32 -13.15 16.12
C LEU A 63 -3.76 -11.87 15.40
N PRO A 64 -4.84 -11.22 15.89
CA PRO A 64 -5.17 -9.86 15.51
C PRO A 64 -3.94 -8.96 15.66
N SER A 65 -3.48 -8.42 14.54
CA SER A 65 -2.22 -7.69 14.47
C SER A 65 -2.30 -6.60 13.40
N PRO A 66 -1.66 -5.44 13.61
CA PRO A 66 -1.56 -4.42 12.58
C PRO A 66 -0.67 -4.84 11.39
N GLY A 67 0.00 -5.99 11.48
CA GLY A 67 1.04 -6.42 10.55
C GLY A 67 0.60 -6.93 9.18
N GLN A 68 -0.69 -6.89 8.84
CA GLN A 68 -1.25 -7.32 7.54
C GLN A 68 -0.77 -8.70 7.06
N TRP A 69 -0.64 -9.66 7.99
CA TRP A 69 -0.07 -10.98 7.73
C TRP A 69 -0.86 -11.85 6.73
N GLY A 70 -2.10 -11.46 6.39
CA GLY A 70 -2.86 -12.08 5.30
C GLY A 70 -2.14 -12.02 3.95
N LYS A 71 -1.25 -11.04 3.73
CA LYS A 71 -0.39 -10.95 2.54
C LYS A 71 0.57 -12.12 2.37
N SER A 72 0.85 -12.88 3.43
CA SER A 72 1.70 -14.07 3.36
C SER A 72 1.17 -15.16 2.42
N ARG A 73 -0.13 -15.11 2.06
CA ARG A 73 -0.73 -15.91 1.00
C ARG A 73 0.00 -15.75 -0.34
N LEU A 74 0.47 -14.54 -0.64
CA LEU A 74 1.18 -14.21 -1.89
C LEU A 74 2.65 -14.66 -1.89
N TRP A 75 3.13 -15.31 -0.82
CA TRP A 75 4.48 -15.85 -0.75
C TRP A 75 4.51 -17.34 -1.06
N ALA A 76 3.43 -17.90 -1.61
CA ALA A 76 3.35 -19.30 -1.99
C ALA A 76 4.35 -19.66 -3.10
N ALA A 77 4.68 -20.95 -3.19
CA ALA A 77 5.51 -21.49 -4.27
C ALA A 77 4.88 -21.23 -5.64
N GLU A 78 3.55 -21.34 -5.68
CA GLU A 78 2.71 -21.14 -6.85
C GLU A 78 1.62 -20.11 -6.53
N LEU A 79 1.23 -19.32 -7.52
CA LEU A 79 0.20 -18.29 -7.40
C LEU A 79 -0.75 -18.37 -8.60
N GLY A 80 -1.58 -19.41 -8.62
CA GLY A 80 -2.37 -19.75 -9.80
C GLY A 80 -1.45 -20.11 -10.97
N ASP A 81 -1.70 -19.51 -12.12
CA ASP A 81 -0.92 -19.66 -13.35
C ASP A 81 0.11 -18.54 -13.56
N LEU A 82 0.39 -17.73 -12.52
CA LEU A 82 1.41 -16.68 -12.61
C LEU A 82 2.82 -17.27 -12.65
N GLU A 83 3.67 -16.73 -13.51
CA GLU A 83 5.08 -17.12 -13.65
C GLU A 83 6.00 -15.90 -13.68
N GLY A 84 7.23 -16.03 -13.22
CA GLY A 84 8.19 -14.93 -13.25
C GLY A 84 7.82 -13.77 -12.32
N PRO A 85 8.24 -12.52 -12.60
CA PRO A 85 8.03 -11.39 -11.69
C PRO A 85 6.60 -10.86 -11.72
N PHE A 86 6.03 -10.64 -10.54
CA PHE A 86 4.81 -9.87 -10.33
C PHE A 86 5.08 -8.60 -9.51
N LEU A 87 4.35 -7.53 -9.80
CA LEU A 87 4.31 -6.30 -9.01
C LEU A 87 3.07 -6.32 -8.12
N PHE A 88 3.26 -6.43 -6.81
CA PHE A 88 2.18 -6.28 -5.84
C PHE A 88 1.89 -4.80 -5.54
N VAL A 89 0.61 -4.43 -5.48
CA VAL A 89 0.14 -3.12 -5.03
C VAL A 89 -1.06 -3.27 -4.09
N ASP A 90 -1.00 -2.62 -2.91
CA ASP A 90 -2.11 -2.56 -1.96
C ASP A 90 -3.33 -1.82 -2.54
N LEU A 91 -4.53 -2.26 -2.16
CA LEU A 91 -5.80 -1.70 -2.62
C LEU A 91 -6.00 -0.22 -2.28
N ASP A 92 -5.40 0.26 -1.20
CA ASP A 92 -5.51 1.65 -0.73
C ASP A 92 -4.35 2.56 -1.19
N CYS A 93 -3.54 2.10 -2.15
CA CYS A 93 -2.57 2.95 -2.83
C CYS A 93 -3.23 3.83 -3.90
N VAL A 94 -2.54 4.91 -4.30
CA VAL A 94 -2.92 5.74 -5.46
C VAL A 94 -1.77 5.75 -6.45
N VAL A 95 -1.99 5.24 -7.66
CA VAL A 95 -1.01 5.28 -8.75
C VAL A 95 -1.20 6.57 -9.55
N ILE A 96 -0.14 7.36 -9.67
CA ILE A 96 -0.13 8.71 -10.25
C ILE A 96 0.97 8.91 -11.31
N GLY A 97 1.76 7.88 -11.59
CA GLY A 97 2.85 7.96 -12.55
C GLY A 97 3.27 6.60 -13.09
N PRO A 98 4.25 6.57 -14.02
CA PRO A 98 4.53 5.42 -14.86
C PRO A 98 4.94 4.17 -14.08
N LEU A 99 4.32 3.04 -14.40
CA LEU A 99 4.56 1.75 -13.73
C LEU A 99 5.62 0.88 -14.42
N GLY A 100 5.93 1.10 -15.70
CA GLY A 100 6.88 0.27 -16.47
C GLY A 100 8.22 0.06 -15.76
N ASP A 101 8.81 1.13 -15.21
CA ASP A 101 10.14 1.03 -14.58
C ASP A 101 10.17 0.18 -13.30
N PHE A 102 9.01 -0.12 -12.68
CA PHE A 102 8.96 -1.09 -11.58
C PHE A 102 9.32 -2.50 -12.06
N PHE A 103 9.07 -2.82 -13.33
CA PHE A 103 9.45 -4.08 -13.98
C PHE A 103 10.86 -4.02 -14.56
N ASP A 104 11.28 -2.88 -15.10
CA ASP A 104 12.57 -2.78 -15.81
C ASP A 104 13.78 -2.66 -14.85
N ARG A 105 13.59 -2.22 -13.60
CA ARG A 105 14.70 -2.02 -12.66
C ARG A 105 15.17 -3.34 -12.02
N GLY A 106 16.47 -3.61 -12.08
CA GLY A 106 17.08 -4.79 -11.43
C GLY A 106 16.81 -6.09 -12.19
N SER A 107 17.25 -7.22 -11.65
CA SER A 107 17.03 -8.53 -12.26
C SER A 107 15.58 -8.99 -12.06
N PRO A 108 14.96 -9.70 -13.03
CA PRO A 108 13.68 -10.37 -12.84
C PRO A 108 13.63 -11.30 -11.62
N GLN A 109 14.80 -11.79 -11.16
CA GLN A 109 14.96 -12.68 -10.00
C GLN A 109 15.05 -11.94 -8.66
N ASP A 110 15.15 -10.60 -8.67
CA ASP A 110 15.26 -9.79 -7.47
C ASP A 110 13.91 -9.61 -6.77
N VAL A 111 13.95 -9.64 -5.44
CA VAL A 111 12.88 -9.12 -4.59
C VAL A 111 13.14 -7.64 -4.34
N ILE A 112 12.27 -6.76 -4.86
CA ILE A 112 12.43 -5.31 -4.76
C ILE A 112 11.25 -4.72 -3.99
N LEU A 113 11.54 -3.95 -2.94
CA LEU A 113 10.51 -3.28 -2.12
C LEU A 113 10.59 -1.76 -2.32
N ALA A 114 9.47 -1.08 -2.06
CA ALA A 114 9.52 0.34 -1.74
C ALA A 114 10.32 0.54 -0.44
N ARG A 115 11.13 1.61 -0.33
CA ARG A 115 11.74 1.94 0.97
C ARG A 115 10.66 2.40 1.94
N ASP A 116 10.76 2.05 3.22
CA ASP A 116 9.87 2.59 4.25
C ASP A 116 10.08 4.11 4.33
N PRO A 117 9.12 4.91 3.82
CA PRO A 117 9.23 6.36 3.85
C PRO A 117 9.07 6.92 5.27
N ALA A 118 8.59 6.09 6.22
CA ALA A 118 8.47 6.48 7.61
C ALA A 118 9.80 6.41 8.37
N LYS A 119 10.75 5.59 7.90
CA LYS A 119 12.05 5.34 8.54
C LYS A 119 13.18 5.37 7.51
N PRO A 120 13.46 6.53 6.89
CA PRO A 120 14.35 6.63 5.72
C PRO A 120 15.80 6.22 5.99
N LEU A 121 16.26 6.32 7.24
CA LEU A 121 17.61 5.90 7.65
C LEU A 121 17.72 4.39 7.91
N HIS A 122 16.59 3.68 8.01
CA HIS A 122 16.58 2.24 8.17
C HIS A 122 16.44 1.56 6.80
N ARG A 123 17.17 0.47 6.59
CA ARG A 123 17.02 -0.40 5.40
C ARG A 123 15.78 -1.30 5.56
N ILE A 124 14.61 -0.71 5.79
CA ILE A 124 13.33 -1.41 5.90
C ILE A 124 12.52 -1.14 4.65
N GLY A 125 11.95 -2.19 4.07
CA GLY A 125 11.01 -2.08 2.97
C GLY A 125 9.58 -1.94 3.44
N GLN A 126 8.77 -1.35 2.57
CA GLN A 126 7.32 -1.32 2.65
C GLN A 126 6.76 -2.26 1.58
N THR A 127 5.86 -3.14 2.00
CA THR A 127 5.23 -4.19 1.19
C THR A 127 3.82 -3.82 0.75
N SER A 128 3.45 -2.53 0.85
CA SER A 128 2.34 -1.98 0.06
C SER A 128 2.64 -1.92 -1.43
N VAL A 129 3.93 -1.89 -1.80
CA VAL A 129 4.39 -2.05 -3.17
C VAL A 129 5.67 -2.87 -3.15
N TYR A 130 5.67 -4.03 -3.79
CA TYR A 130 6.88 -4.84 -3.97
C TYR A 130 6.82 -5.66 -5.24
N ARG A 131 7.98 -6.05 -5.77
CA ARG A 131 8.11 -6.97 -6.89
C ARG A 131 8.86 -8.20 -6.43
N ALA A 132 8.36 -9.37 -6.78
CA ALA A 132 9.04 -10.63 -6.55
C ALA A 132 8.75 -11.61 -7.70
N PRO A 133 9.68 -12.53 -8.00
CA PRO A 133 9.36 -13.72 -8.77
C PRO A 133 8.38 -14.59 -7.99
N VAL A 134 7.42 -15.20 -8.68
CA VAL A 134 6.57 -16.26 -8.11
C VAL A 134 7.45 -17.35 -7.48
N GLY A 135 7.07 -17.82 -6.30
CA GLY A 135 7.81 -18.81 -5.53
C GLY A 135 9.08 -18.34 -4.82
N LYS A 136 9.61 -17.14 -5.13
CA LYS A 136 10.86 -16.65 -4.52
C LYS A 136 10.77 -16.47 -3.00
N LEU A 137 9.57 -16.20 -2.48
CA LEU A 137 9.30 -16.00 -1.05
C LEU A 137 8.79 -17.28 -0.36
N ALA A 138 8.75 -18.42 -1.04
CA ALA A 138 8.19 -19.67 -0.50
C ALA A 138 8.88 -20.15 0.78
N SER A 139 10.21 -20.00 0.88
CA SER A 139 10.95 -20.42 2.08
C SER A 139 10.59 -19.58 3.31
N ILE A 140 10.36 -18.28 3.15
CA ILE A 140 9.91 -17.43 4.27
C ILE A 140 8.44 -17.68 4.59
N ARG A 141 7.62 -18.07 3.61
CA ARG A 141 6.26 -18.53 3.89
C ARG A 141 6.27 -19.79 4.74
N ALA A 142 7.07 -20.80 4.37
CA ALA A 142 7.19 -22.04 5.12
C ALA A 142 7.66 -21.78 6.56
N ALA A 143 8.68 -20.94 6.75
CA ALA A 143 9.14 -20.56 8.08
C ALA A 143 8.09 -19.79 8.89
N PHE A 144 7.30 -18.92 8.26
CA PHE A 144 6.19 -18.24 8.91
C PHE A 144 5.07 -19.21 9.33
N LEU A 145 4.70 -20.16 8.46
CA LEU A 145 3.66 -21.15 8.75
C LEU A 145 4.07 -22.12 9.88
N ALA A 146 5.37 -22.41 10.02
CA ALA A 146 5.89 -23.25 11.10
C ALA A 146 5.79 -22.60 12.48
N ASP A 147 5.92 -21.27 12.58
CA ASP A 147 5.73 -20.51 13.83
C ASP A 147 5.12 -19.12 13.56
N PRO A 148 3.81 -19.04 13.30
CA PRO A 148 3.16 -17.77 12.99
C PRO A 148 3.22 -16.81 14.18
N LEU A 149 3.00 -17.31 15.40
CA LEU A 149 2.93 -16.50 16.61
C LEU A 149 4.29 -15.92 17.01
N GLY A 150 5.34 -16.74 17.01
CA GLY A 150 6.69 -16.27 17.29
C GLY A 150 7.18 -15.31 16.22
N THR A 151 6.85 -15.55 14.95
CA THR A 151 7.14 -14.60 13.85
C THR A 151 6.42 -13.27 14.05
N GLN A 152 5.12 -13.29 14.38
CA GLN A 152 4.35 -12.08 14.66
C GLN A 152 4.91 -11.31 15.85
N ARG A 153 5.29 -11.99 16.94
CA ARG A 153 5.90 -11.35 18.12
C ARG A 153 7.25 -10.72 17.80
N ARG A 154 8.10 -11.42 17.05
CA ARG A 154 9.46 -10.98 16.70
C ARG A 154 9.45 -9.79 15.74
N PHE A 155 8.61 -9.82 14.71
CA PHE A 155 8.66 -8.82 13.63
C PHE A 155 7.57 -7.76 13.73
N ARG A 156 6.43 -8.08 14.35
CA ARG A 156 5.21 -7.25 14.47
C ARG A 156 4.51 -6.92 13.16
N TYR A 157 5.27 -6.60 12.10
CA TYR A 157 4.80 -6.26 10.77
C TYR A 157 5.44 -7.16 9.72
N GLU A 158 4.63 -7.67 8.80
CA GLU A 158 5.11 -8.56 7.73
C GLU A 158 6.21 -7.91 6.87
N GLN A 159 6.12 -6.59 6.61
CA GLN A 159 7.13 -5.88 5.81
C GLN A 159 8.55 -5.99 6.39
N ARG A 160 8.67 -6.05 7.73
CA ARG A 160 9.96 -6.23 8.42
C ARG A 160 10.46 -7.66 8.29
N TYR A 161 9.54 -8.61 8.29
CA TYR A 161 9.85 -10.03 8.06
C TYR A 161 10.37 -10.23 6.65
N VAL A 162 9.64 -9.77 5.62
CA VAL A 162 10.08 -9.85 4.22
C VAL A 162 11.43 -9.17 4.02
N THR A 163 11.60 -7.94 4.51
CA THR A 163 12.88 -7.21 4.41
C THR A 163 14.06 -8.01 4.97
N ARG A 164 13.86 -8.68 6.10
CA ARG A 164 14.93 -9.39 6.83
C ARG A 164 15.19 -10.80 6.29
N MET A 165 14.16 -11.47 5.80
CA MET A 165 14.18 -12.91 5.54
C MET A 165 14.13 -13.27 4.06
N ALA A 166 13.80 -12.34 3.16
CA ALA A 166 13.71 -12.63 1.73
C ALA A 166 15.00 -13.30 1.21
N PRO A 167 14.91 -14.43 0.47
CA PRO A 167 16.08 -15.14 -0.03
C PRO A 167 16.90 -14.27 -0.99
N GLY A 168 18.21 -14.16 -0.74
CA GLY A 168 19.09 -13.26 -1.48
C GLY A 168 18.99 -11.78 -1.07
N GLY A 169 18.18 -11.47 -0.04
CA GLY A 169 17.95 -10.12 0.45
C GLY A 169 16.97 -9.32 -0.41
N VAL A 170 16.68 -8.09 0.04
CA VAL A 170 15.82 -7.15 -0.69
C VAL A 170 16.62 -6.04 -1.33
N ARG A 171 16.18 -5.62 -2.52
CA ARG A 171 16.61 -4.36 -3.15
C ARG A 171 15.53 -3.30 -2.98
N PHE A 172 15.87 -2.07 -3.32
CA PHE A 172 14.96 -0.95 -3.21
C PHE A 172 14.89 -0.13 -4.50
N TRP A 173 13.68 0.27 -4.88
CA TRP A 173 13.47 1.33 -5.87
C TRP A 173 13.96 2.70 -5.33
N PRO A 174 14.13 3.69 -6.23
CA PRO A 174 14.34 5.07 -5.80
C PRO A 174 13.26 5.51 -4.80
N ARG A 175 13.70 6.20 -3.73
CA ARG A 175 12.82 6.59 -2.61
C ARG A 175 11.67 7.51 -3.00
N ASP A 176 11.78 8.16 -4.15
CA ASP A 176 10.82 9.16 -4.60
C ASP A 176 9.74 8.55 -5.51
N TRP A 177 9.87 7.28 -5.93
CA TRP A 177 8.83 6.60 -6.71
C TRP A 177 7.62 6.22 -5.86
N VAL A 178 7.86 5.75 -4.63
CA VAL A 178 6.80 5.37 -3.70
C VAL A 178 6.87 6.28 -2.49
N VAL A 179 5.86 7.13 -2.33
CA VAL A 179 5.89 8.21 -1.33
C VAL A 179 4.73 8.10 -0.36
N HIS A 180 4.97 8.49 0.88
CA HIS A 180 3.94 8.48 1.92
C HIS A 180 3.16 9.79 1.93
N TYR A 181 1.85 9.70 1.79
CA TYR A 181 0.96 10.86 1.65
C TYR A 181 1.16 11.92 2.74
N ARG A 182 1.03 11.54 4.03
CA ARG A 182 1.21 12.48 5.18
C ARG A 182 2.59 13.13 5.28
N ARG A 183 3.63 12.52 4.70
CA ARG A 183 5.02 12.96 4.86
C ARG A 183 5.56 13.71 3.65
N ARG A 184 5.09 13.34 2.45
CA ARG A 184 5.63 13.82 1.18
C ARG A 184 4.62 14.60 0.33
N CYS A 185 3.32 14.41 0.55
CA CYS A 185 2.28 15.12 -0.18
C CYS A 185 1.65 16.24 0.64
N ARG A 186 1.36 15.98 1.94
CA ARG A 186 0.87 17.00 2.86
C ARG A 186 1.94 18.07 3.06
N ARG A 187 1.54 19.34 2.92
CA ARG A 187 2.42 20.48 3.19
C ARG A 187 2.84 20.51 4.67
N THR A 188 3.93 21.18 4.97
CA THR A 188 4.35 21.45 6.34
C THR A 188 3.53 22.60 6.94
N PHE A 189 3.39 22.61 8.26
CA PHE A 189 2.81 23.75 8.97
C PHE A 189 3.65 25.02 8.75
N PRO A 190 3.03 26.19 8.53
CA PRO A 190 1.59 26.46 8.49
C PRO A 190 0.95 26.33 7.09
N LEU A 191 1.72 26.05 6.04
CA LEU A 191 1.23 26.00 4.65
C LEU A 191 0.11 24.97 4.43
N ASN A 192 0.05 23.90 5.22
CA ASN A 192 -1.03 22.91 5.17
C ASN A 192 -2.42 23.47 5.48
N TYR A 193 -2.52 24.62 6.15
CA TYR A 193 -3.79 25.32 6.40
C TYR A 193 -4.28 26.15 5.22
N ALA A 194 -3.39 26.54 4.32
CA ALA A 194 -3.70 27.44 3.22
C ALA A 194 -3.65 26.76 1.84
N LEU A 195 -2.84 25.72 1.69
CA LEU A 195 -2.54 25.10 0.40
C LEU A 195 -2.88 23.61 0.38
N PRO A 196 -3.43 23.09 -0.73
CA PRO A 196 -3.69 21.67 -0.87
C PRO A 196 -2.38 20.86 -0.88
N PRO A 197 -2.45 19.58 -0.45
CA PRO A 197 -1.34 18.65 -0.58
C PRO A 197 -0.98 18.47 -2.06
N LYS A 198 0.30 18.28 -2.36
CA LYS A 198 0.80 18.08 -3.72
C LYS A 198 1.86 16.97 -3.71
N PRO A 199 1.75 15.93 -4.55
CA PRO A 199 2.77 14.90 -4.60
C PRO A 199 4.07 15.46 -5.20
N PRO A 200 5.25 14.91 -4.83
CA PRO A 200 6.50 15.20 -5.52
C PRO A 200 6.43 14.82 -7.00
N LYS A 201 7.21 15.50 -7.85
CA LYS A 201 7.18 15.31 -9.32
C LYS A 201 7.46 13.87 -9.75
N ASP A 202 8.41 13.20 -9.08
CA ASP A 202 8.85 11.84 -9.45
C ASP A 202 8.04 10.73 -8.76
N ALA A 203 6.98 11.09 -8.03
CA ALA A 203 6.11 10.13 -7.36
C ALA A 203 5.28 9.36 -8.39
N ARG A 204 5.25 8.04 -8.21
CA ARG A 204 4.52 7.10 -9.08
C ARG A 204 3.39 6.41 -8.32
N ILE A 205 3.65 6.05 -7.06
CA ILE A 205 2.65 5.46 -6.17
C ILE A 205 2.67 6.21 -4.85
N VAL A 206 1.49 6.59 -4.37
CA VAL A 206 1.29 7.21 -3.07
C VAL A 206 0.68 6.18 -2.12
N ILE A 207 1.37 5.93 -1.01
CA ILE A 207 0.93 5.01 0.04
C ILE A 207 0.33 5.77 1.23
N PHE A 208 -0.59 5.09 1.89
CA PHE A 208 -1.33 5.58 3.03
C PHE A 208 -1.01 4.73 4.28
N ALA A 209 -1.34 5.25 5.48
CA ALA A 209 -1.03 4.54 6.72
C ALA A 209 -2.00 4.89 7.85
N GLY A 210 -2.39 3.87 8.60
CA GLY A 210 -3.31 3.99 9.74
C GLY A 210 -4.76 4.08 9.26
N HIS A 211 -5.50 5.08 9.75
CA HIS A 211 -6.92 5.28 9.44
C HIS A 211 -7.18 6.18 8.23
N LEU A 212 -6.11 6.74 7.65
CA LEU A 212 -6.20 7.64 6.51
C LEU A 212 -6.07 6.80 5.24
N ASN A 213 -7.10 6.80 4.40
CA ASN A 213 -7.11 6.19 3.07
C ASN A 213 -7.49 7.25 2.01
N PRO A 214 -7.48 6.92 0.69
CA PRO A 214 -7.80 7.88 -0.36
C PRO A 214 -9.11 8.67 -0.14
N PRO A 215 -10.25 8.06 0.27
CA PRO A 215 -11.49 8.83 0.52
C PRO A 215 -11.31 9.93 1.58
N GLN A 216 -10.66 9.63 2.70
CA GLN A 216 -10.41 10.62 3.74
C GLN A 216 -9.44 11.71 3.27
N ALA A 217 -8.48 11.37 2.41
CA ALA A 217 -7.56 12.33 1.84
C ALA A 217 -8.25 13.31 0.88
N ILE A 218 -9.19 12.82 0.07
CA ILE A 218 -10.06 13.64 -0.79
C ILE A 218 -10.82 14.64 0.08
N GLU A 219 -11.44 14.18 1.17
CA GLU A 219 -12.22 15.02 2.09
C GLU A 219 -11.38 15.98 2.97
N GLY A 220 -10.04 15.83 3.01
CA GLY A 220 -9.19 16.60 3.93
C GLY A 220 -9.32 16.20 5.40
N ARG A 221 -9.60 14.92 5.68
CA ARG A 221 -9.85 14.39 7.03
C ARG A 221 -8.91 13.24 7.36
N TYR A 222 -8.71 12.95 8.66
CA TYR A 222 -7.90 11.80 9.11
C TYR A 222 -8.72 10.55 9.45
N ARG A 223 -10.02 10.73 9.68
CA ARG A 223 -11.02 9.71 10.00
C ARG A 223 -12.37 10.17 9.47
N ALA A 224 -13.26 9.23 9.21
CA ALA A 224 -14.67 9.55 8.98
C ALA A 224 -15.22 10.40 10.14
N GLY A 225 -15.99 11.44 9.82
CA GLY A 225 -16.55 12.38 10.79
C GLY A 225 -15.54 13.27 11.53
N GLY A 226 -14.27 13.27 11.13
CA GLY A 226 -13.26 14.18 11.69
C GLY A 226 -13.41 15.63 11.20
N PRO A 227 -12.68 16.59 11.82
CA PRO A 227 -12.68 17.98 11.37
C PRO A 227 -12.13 18.09 9.94
N ALA A 228 -12.82 18.85 9.09
CA ALA A 228 -12.54 18.98 7.67
C ALA A 228 -11.94 20.34 7.32
N THR A 229 -12.41 21.38 8.01
CA THR A 229 -12.00 22.76 7.72
C THR A 229 -10.84 23.19 8.62
N PRO A 230 -10.04 24.19 8.20
CA PRO A 230 -9.01 24.81 9.03
C PRO A 230 -9.55 25.25 10.40
N ARG A 231 -10.75 25.85 10.42
CA ARG A 231 -11.39 26.36 11.65
C ARG A 231 -11.82 25.23 12.57
N GLU A 232 -12.48 24.20 12.04
CA GLU A 232 -12.89 23.03 12.82
C GLU A 232 -11.68 22.30 13.42
N HIS A 233 -10.62 22.15 12.64
CA HIS A 233 -9.41 21.47 13.10
C HIS A 233 -8.66 22.29 14.16
N LEU A 234 -8.60 23.62 14.01
CA LEU A 234 -8.06 24.49 15.04
C LEU A 234 -8.89 24.41 16.33
N ALA A 235 -10.22 24.47 16.24
CA ALA A 235 -11.10 24.29 17.40
C ALA A 235 -10.89 22.92 18.07
N ALA A 236 -10.81 21.85 17.27
CA ALA A 236 -10.56 20.49 17.76
C ALA A 236 -9.18 20.31 18.43
N THR A 237 -8.22 21.22 18.19
CA THR A 237 -6.92 21.21 18.88
C THR A 237 -7.08 21.39 20.39
N PHE A 238 -8.07 22.16 20.82
CA PHE A 238 -8.30 22.49 22.22
C PHE A 238 -9.35 21.59 22.90
N ASP A 239 -10.08 20.79 22.11
CA ASP A 239 -11.06 19.81 22.59
C ASP A 239 -10.43 18.41 22.70
N ARG A 240 -10.31 17.89 23.93
CA ARG A 240 -9.74 16.55 24.20
C ARG A 240 -10.55 15.41 23.57
N GLY A 241 -11.87 15.53 23.43
CA GLY A 241 -12.72 14.51 22.84
C GLY A 241 -12.60 14.43 21.31
N ARG A 242 -12.12 15.50 20.67
CA ARG A 242 -12.01 15.60 19.21
C ARG A 242 -10.63 15.29 18.64
N ARG A 243 -9.60 15.13 19.48
CA ARG A 243 -8.22 14.81 19.08
C ARG A 243 -7.70 13.51 19.70
N TYR A 244 -7.02 12.70 18.89
CA TYR A 244 -6.39 11.44 19.33
C TYR A 244 -4.90 11.55 19.69
N VAL A 245 -4.36 12.76 19.58
CA VAL A 245 -2.94 13.06 19.82
C VAL A 245 -2.82 14.33 20.64
N SER A 246 -1.60 14.64 21.10
CA SER A 246 -1.33 15.89 21.83
C SER A 246 -1.76 17.13 21.02
N PRO A 247 -2.10 18.27 21.66
CA PRO A 247 -2.59 19.46 20.96
C PRO A 247 -1.62 19.90 19.87
N ARG A 248 -0.33 19.98 20.20
CA ARG A 248 0.73 20.32 19.24
C ARG A 248 0.75 19.38 18.03
N ARG A 249 0.69 18.06 18.25
CA ARG A 249 0.67 17.10 17.14
C ARG A 249 -0.60 17.21 16.31
N HIS A 250 -1.75 17.49 16.95
CA HIS A 250 -3.00 17.71 16.25
C HIS A 250 -2.89 18.96 15.38
N LEU A 251 -2.55 20.12 15.95
CA LEU A 251 -2.37 21.39 15.26
C LEU A 251 -1.47 21.28 14.02
N LEU A 252 -0.30 20.67 14.18
CA LEU A 252 0.68 20.48 13.10
C LEU A 252 0.21 19.48 12.03
N ALA A 253 -0.86 18.74 12.28
CA ALA A 253 -1.29 17.65 11.44
C ALA A 253 -2.37 18.00 10.42
N TYR A 254 -2.96 19.20 10.43
CA TYR A 254 -4.04 19.55 9.49
C TYR A 254 -3.70 19.22 8.04
N MET A 255 -4.70 18.88 7.26
CA MET A 255 -4.55 18.50 5.88
C MET A 255 -5.76 18.99 5.11
N ALA A 256 -5.53 19.92 4.19
CA ALA A 256 -6.56 20.33 3.24
C ALA A 256 -7.00 19.17 2.32
N PRO A 257 -8.22 19.23 1.75
CA PRO A 257 -8.68 18.34 0.69
C PRO A 257 -7.63 18.15 -0.41
N ALA A 258 -7.59 16.96 -1.01
CA ALA A 258 -6.64 16.58 -2.05
C ALA A 258 -7.33 16.30 -3.39
N PRO A 259 -7.67 17.33 -4.19
CA PRO A 259 -8.39 17.15 -5.46
C PRO A 259 -7.67 16.22 -6.44
N TRP A 260 -6.34 16.25 -6.50
CA TRP A 260 -5.57 15.37 -7.38
C TRP A 260 -5.73 13.88 -7.03
N ILE A 261 -6.10 13.53 -5.79
CA ILE A 261 -6.42 12.14 -5.44
C ILE A 261 -7.76 11.73 -6.05
N GLU A 262 -8.74 12.62 -6.10
CA GLU A 262 -10.04 12.34 -6.73
C GLU A 262 -9.88 12.13 -8.24
N GLU A 263 -9.06 12.95 -8.88
CA GLU A 263 -8.72 12.82 -10.31
C GLU A 263 -7.96 11.52 -10.62
N ALA A 264 -7.06 11.11 -9.71
CA ALA A 264 -6.23 9.92 -9.89
C ALA A 264 -6.95 8.63 -9.49
N TRP A 265 -7.61 8.60 -8.33
CA TRP A 265 -8.19 7.41 -7.70
C TRP A 265 -9.60 7.11 -8.22
N ARG A 266 -9.65 6.82 -9.52
CA ARG A 266 -10.87 6.50 -10.27
C ARG A 266 -10.65 5.28 -11.17
N GLU A 267 -11.74 4.75 -11.68
CA GLU A 267 -11.71 3.73 -12.73
C GLU A 267 -11.21 4.33 -14.06
#